data_AF-A0A914MQX2-F1
#
_entry.id   AF-A0A914MQX2-F1
#
_cell.length_a   1.000
_cell.length_b   1.000
_cell.length_c   1.000
_cell.angle_alpha   90.00
_cell.angle_beta   90.00
_cell.angle_gamma   90.00
#
_symmetry.space_group_name_H-M   'P 1'
#
loop_
_entity.id
_entity.type
_entity.pdbx_description
1 polymer ?
#
loop_
_entity_poly.entity_id
_entity_poly.type
_entity_poly.pdbx_seq_one_letter_code
_entity_poly.pdbx_strand_id
1 'polypeptide(L)'
;MNNNSTRKEEEQLLEETALNWFKRLNFDGLLFQTGHKLFDDLKMISSGEIVEIVGCDASGKMQLGMTLIAELLLSESKRDRQVIVIDFNGSFRIGRLERILMHKM
;
A
#
# COMPACT_ATOMS: atom_id res chain seq x y z
N MET A 1 -29.07 -11.62 -29.84
CA MET A 1 -27.66 -11.84 -29.47
C MET A 1 -27.06 -10.51 -29.04
N ASN A 2 -26.33 -10.52 -27.91
CA ASN A 2 -26.07 -9.39 -27.01
C ASN A 2 -25.08 -8.33 -27.53
N ASN A 3 -25.49 -7.46 -28.45
CA ASN A 3 -24.66 -6.30 -28.87
C ASN A 3 -24.45 -5.24 -27.76
N ASN A 4 -25.25 -5.28 -26.69
CA ASN A 4 -25.11 -4.36 -25.55
C ASN A 4 -24.04 -4.80 -24.53
N SER A 5 -23.61 -6.07 -24.54
CA SER A 5 -22.57 -6.58 -23.63
C SER A 5 -21.20 -6.14 -24.13
N THR A 6 -20.94 -6.34 -25.43
CA THR A 6 -19.68 -6.02 -26.08
C THR A 6 -19.38 -4.52 -26.08
N ARG A 7 -20.40 -3.67 -26.31
CA ARG A 7 -20.23 -2.21 -26.24
C ARG A 7 -19.87 -1.70 -24.84
N LYS A 8 -20.44 -2.30 -23.78
CA LYS A 8 -20.12 -1.92 -22.39
C LYS A 8 -18.70 -2.32 -22.00
N GLU A 9 -18.23 -3.47 -22.47
CA GLU A 9 -16.84 -3.92 -22.25
C GLU A 9 -15.84 -3.04 -23.01
N GLU A 10 -16.16 -2.63 -24.23
CA GLU A 10 -15.35 -1.70 -25.04
C GLU A 10 -15.32 -0.28 -24.46
N GLU A 11 -16.45 0.23 -23.96
CA GLU A 11 -16.50 1.53 -23.25
C GLU A 11 -15.75 1.50 -21.92
N GLN A 12 -15.80 0.38 -21.16
CA GLN A 12 -14.99 0.20 -19.95
C GLN A 12 -13.49 0.14 -20.24
N LEU A 13 -13.09 -0.43 -21.38
CA LEU A 13 -11.69 -0.47 -21.83
C LEU A 13 -11.15 0.91 -22.23
N LEU A 14 -12.02 1.85 -22.64
CA LEU A 14 -11.64 3.22 -22.99
C LEU A 14 -11.38 4.11 -21.76
N GLU A 15 -11.85 3.72 -20.58
CA GLU A 15 -11.65 4.45 -19.31
C GLU A 15 -10.68 3.77 -18.33
N GLU A 16 -10.17 2.57 -18.65
CA GLU A 16 -9.26 1.84 -17.76
C GLU A 16 -7.87 2.51 -17.75
N THR A 17 -7.50 3.12 -16.62
CA THR A 17 -6.13 3.61 -16.43
C THR A 17 -5.13 2.44 -16.45
N ALA A 18 -3.88 2.70 -16.85
CA ALA A 18 -2.82 1.68 -16.79
C ALA A 18 -2.66 1.07 -15.39
N LEU A 19 -2.89 1.87 -14.33
CA LEU A 19 -2.90 1.39 -12.95
C LEU A 19 -4.00 0.35 -12.71
N ASN A 20 -5.22 0.62 -13.17
CA ASN A 20 -6.34 -0.32 -13.05
C ASN A 20 -6.05 -1.63 -13.80
N TRP A 21 -5.48 -1.50 -15.00
CA TRP A 21 -5.09 -2.66 -15.81
C TRP A 21 -4.04 -3.53 -15.10
N PHE A 22 -2.97 -2.93 -14.58
CA PHE A 22 -1.93 -3.67 -13.85
C PHE A 22 -2.46 -4.33 -12.57
N LYS A 23 -3.40 -3.70 -11.85
CA LYS A 23 -4.06 -4.32 -10.69
C LYS A 23 -4.86 -5.56 -11.08
N ARG A 24 -5.60 -5.48 -12.19
CA ARG A 24 -6.38 -6.60 -12.74
C ARG A 24 -5.50 -7.77 -13.14
N LEU A 25 -4.32 -7.48 -13.69
CA LEU A 25 -3.29 -8.48 -14.00
C LEU A 25 -2.54 -9.00 -12.77
N ASN A 26 -2.86 -8.51 -11.57
CA ASN A 26 -2.17 -8.82 -10.33
C ASN A 26 -0.65 -8.62 -10.46
N PHE A 27 -0.24 -7.56 -11.14
CA PHE A 27 1.18 -7.30 -11.39
C PHE A 27 1.92 -7.09 -10.07
N ASP A 28 2.84 -7.99 -9.75
CA ASP A 28 3.58 -8.02 -8.49
C ASP A 28 4.37 -6.72 -8.23
N GLY A 29 4.68 -5.96 -9.27
CA GLY A 29 5.36 -4.67 -9.15
C GLY A 29 4.54 -3.58 -8.45
N LEU A 30 3.20 -3.70 -8.41
CA LEU A 30 2.30 -2.74 -7.80
C LEU A 30 1.88 -3.07 -6.37
N LEU A 31 1.94 -4.35 -5.99
CA LEU A 31 1.51 -4.78 -4.67
C LEU A 31 2.56 -4.45 -3.62
N PHE A 32 2.14 -3.72 -2.60
CA PHE A 32 2.93 -3.54 -1.40
C PHE A 32 2.46 -4.55 -0.36
N GLN A 33 3.36 -5.48 0.00
CA GLN A 33 3.11 -6.37 1.13
C GLN A 33 3.33 -5.59 2.42
N THR A 34 2.25 -5.44 3.18
CA THR A 34 2.17 -4.73 4.46
C THR A 34 2.61 -5.60 5.64
N GLY A 35 2.94 -6.88 5.39
CA GLY A 35 3.27 -7.86 6.42
C GLY A 35 2.11 -8.22 7.33
N HIS A 36 0.89 -7.78 6.98
CA HIS A 36 -0.33 -8.05 7.74
C HIS A 36 -1.37 -8.67 6.83
N LYS A 37 -1.65 -9.96 7.05
CA LYS A 37 -2.53 -10.79 6.21
C LYS A 37 -3.83 -10.09 5.78
N LEU A 38 -4.56 -9.46 6.72
CA LEU A 38 -5.80 -8.77 6.39
C LEU A 38 -5.62 -7.61 5.39
N PHE A 39 -4.56 -6.81 5.55
CA PHE A 39 -4.30 -5.67 4.67
C PHE A 39 -3.85 -6.16 3.29
N ASP A 40 -3.06 -7.23 3.26
CA ASP A 40 -2.54 -7.84 2.03
C ASP A 40 -3.65 -8.54 1.24
N ASP A 41 -4.49 -9.34 1.91
CA ASP A 41 -5.63 -10.04 1.32
C ASP A 41 -6.65 -9.05 0.72
N LEU A 42 -6.88 -7.92 1.41
CA LEU A 42 -7.77 -6.85 0.96
C LEU A 42 -7.09 -5.86 -0.01
N LYS A 43 -5.78 -6.00 -0.27
CA LYS A 43 -4.97 -5.08 -1.08
C LYS A 43 -5.14 -3.61 -0.67
N MET A 44 -5.27 -3.36 0.64
CA MET A 44 -5.60 -2.03 1.18
C MET A 44 -4.55 -0.97 0.86
N ILE A 45 -3.30 -1.38 0.58
CA ILE A 45 -2.22 -0.47 0.23
C ILE A 45 -1.57 -0.95 -1.07
N SER A 46 -1.71 -0.13 -2.11
CA SER A 46 -1.22 -0.41 -3.46
C SER A 46 -0.36 0.74 -3.98
N SER A 47 0.66 0.44 -4.77
CA SER A 47 1.49 1.44 -5.41
C SER A 47 0.66 2.29 -6.39
N GLY A 48 0.91 3.60 -6.41
CA GLY A 48 0.19 4.53 -7.28
C GLY A 48 -1.12 5.05 -6.71
N GLU A 49 -1.46 4.70 -5.46
CA GLU A 49 -2.64 5.19 -4.77
C GLU A 49 -2.31 5.97 -3.50
N ILE A 50 -3.25 6.82 -3.11
CA ILE A 50 -3.25 7.51 -1.83
C ILE A 50 -4.18 6.72 -0.91
N VAL A 51 -3.67 6.31 0.24
CA VAL A 51 -4.44 5.63 1.29
C VAL A 51 -4.47 6.53 2.51
N GLU A 52 -5.67 6.82 2.99
CA GLU A 52 -5.89 7.61 4.21
C GLU A 52 -6.28 6.70 5.37
N ILE A 53 -5.64 6.88 6.53
CA ILE A 53 -5.94 6.15 7.76
C ILE A 53 -6.40 7.15 8.81
N VAL A 54 -7.70 7.11 9.13
CA VAL A 54 -8.35 8.06 10.05
C VAL A 54 -8.77 7.37 11.34
N GLY A 55 -8.68 8.10 12.46
CA GLY A 55 -9.06 7.60 13.77
C GLY A 55 -8.68 8.55 14.90
N CYS A 56 -9.17 8.29 16.10
CA CYS A 56 -8.89 9.10 17.30
C CYS A 56 -7.41 9.07 17.73
N ASP A 57 -7.03 9.93 18.66
CA ASP A 57 -5.71 9.87 19.28
C ASP A 57 -5.44 8.51 19.89
N ALA A 58 -4.18 8.06 19.81
CA ALA A 58 -3.73 6.75 20.23
C ALA A 58 -4.43 5.53 19.57
N SER A 59 -5.23 5.71 18.51
CA SER A 59 -5.87 4.60 17.77
C SER A 59 -4.91 3.72 16.95
N GLY A 60 -3.60 3.95 17.05
CA GLY A 60 -2.58 3.15 16.37
C GLY A 60 -2.19 3.62 14.96
N LYS A 61 -2.69 4.76 14.45
CA LYS A 61 -2.35 5.26 13.09
C LYS A 61 -0.84 5.36 12.84
N MET A 62 -0.12 6.04 13.74
CA MET A 62 1.34 6.19 13.65
C MET A 62 2.06 4.85 13.85
N GLN A 63 1.52 3.99 14.72
CA GLN A 63 2.07 2.65 14.95
C GLN A 63 1.95 1.78 13.69
N LEU A 64 0.81 1.82 13.00
CA LEU A 64 0.60 1.18 11.71
C LEU A 64 1.55 1.76 10.66
N GLY A 65 1.63 3.09 10.55
CA GLY A 65 2.57 3.76 9.65
C GLY A 65 4.02 3.26 9.83
N MET A 66 4.54 3.23 11.06
CA MET A 66 5.89 2.71 11.33
C MET A 66 6.06 1.22 10.98
N THR A 67 5.03 0.39 11.18
CA THR A 67 5.06 -1.02 10.75
C THR A 67 5.18 -1.12 9.23
N LEU A 68 4.41 -0.34 8.47
CA LEU A 68 4.47 -0.32 7.01
C LEU A 68 5.83 0.17 6.50
N ILE A 69 6.42 1.17 7.17
CA ILE A 69 7.79 1.63 6.87
C ILE A 69 8.79 0.50 7.08
N ALA A 70 8.70 -0.23 8.19
CA ALA A 70 9.60 -1.35 8.44
C ALA A 70 9.50 -2.44 7.36
N GLU A 71 8.30 -2.78 6.91
CA GLU A 71 8.08 -3.74 5.82
C GLU A 71 8.66 -3.25 4.49
N LEU A 72 8.51 -1.96 4.17
CA LEU A 72 9.12 -1.37 2.98
C LEU A 72 10.64 -1.50 3.00
N LEU A 73 11.26 -1.25 4.16
CA LEU A 73 12.71 -1.28 4.34
C LEU A 73 13.27 -2.72 4.33
N LEU A 74 12.53 -3.70 4.84
CA LEU A 74 12.93 -5.10 4.90
C LEU A 74 12.64 -5.88 3.60
N SER A 75 11.84 -5.31 2.69
CA SER A 75 11.44 -5.97 1.45
C SER A 75 12.64 -6.22 0.52
N GLU A 76 13.07 -7.49 0.41
CA GLU A 76 14.22 -7.87 -0.43
C GLU A 76 14.03 -7.58 -1.92
N SER A 77 12.78 -7.53 -2.38
CA SER A 77 12.45 -7.34 -3.80
C SER A 77 12.84 -5.97 -4.34
N LYS A 78 13.07 -4.97 -3.47
CA LYS A 78 13.29 -3.57 -3.86
C LYS A 78 14.31 -2.88 -2.95
N ARG A 79 15.57 -3.34 -3.03
CA ARG A 79 16.73 -2.90 -2.22
C ARG A 79 17.03 -1.38 -2.26
N ASP A 80 16.51 -0.65 -3.24
CA ASP A 80 16.75 0.79 -3.40
C ASP A 80 15.57 1.68 -2.96
N ARG A 81 14.59 1.13 -2.23
CA ARG A 81 13.46 1.93 -1.73
C ARG A 81 13.89 2.92 -0.67
N GLN A 82 13.47 4.16 -0.86
CA GLN A 82 13.51 5.21 0.15
C GLN A 82 12.10 5.52 0.64
N VAL A 83 11.98 5.82 1.92
CA VAL A 83 10.73 6.24 2.55
C VAL A 83 10.91 7.67 3.04
N ILE A 84 9.98 8.54 2.63
CA ILE A 84 9.93 9.93 3.09
C ILE A 84 8.79 10.03 4.12
N VAL A 85 9.11 10.50 5.32
CA VAL A 85 8.14 10.73 6.39
C VAL A 85 8.01 12.23 6.61
N ILE A 86 6.78 12.74 6.50
CA ILE A 86 6.44 14.13 6.83
C ILE A 86 5.66 14.10 8.14
N ASP A 87 6.28 14.57 9.22
CA ASP A 87 5.70 14.56 10.56
C ASP A 87 5.23 15.97 10.96
N PHE A 88 3.92 16.13 11.13
CA PHE A 88 3.29 17.42 11.43
C PHE A 88 3.22 17.74 12.92
N ASN A 89 3.36 16.75 13.80
CA ASN A 89 3.14 16.92 15.24
C ASN A 89 4.24 16.29 16.11
N GLY A 90 5.35 15.84 15.52
CA GLY A 90 6.44 15.22 16.24
C GLY A 90 6.07 13.85 16.80
N SER A 91 5.13 13.12 16.17
CA SER A 91 4.71 11.80 16.61
C SER A 91 5.58 10.66 16.08
N PHE A 92 6.42 10.91 15.08
CA PHE A 92 7.39 9.94 14.60
C PHE A 92 8.50 9.73 15.63
N ARG A 93 8.82 8.46 15.91
CA ARG A 93 9.82 8.06 16.90
C ARG A 93 10.75 7.02 16.29
N ILE A 94 11.97 7.44 15.92
CA ILE A 94 12.95 6.54 15.30
C ILE A 94 13.25 5.30 16.16
N GLY A 95 13.40 5.46 17.48
CA GLY A 95 13.62 4.33 18.39
C GLY A 95 12.46 3.33 18.44
N ARG A 96 11.24 3.75 18.07
CA ARG A 96 10.11 2.81 17.92
C ARG A 96 10.23 2.02 16.62
N LEU A 97 10.60 2.68 15.51
CA LEU A 97 10.87 2.02 14.23
C LEU A 97 12.02 1.00 14.35
N GLU A 98 13.13 1.39 14.99
CA GLU A 98 14.28 0.49 15.26
C GLU A 98 13.83 -0.76 16.01
N ARG A 99 13.01 -0.61 17.06
CA ARG A 99 12.46 -1.77 17.78
C ARG A 99 11.61 -2.65 16.88
N ILE A 100 10.79 -2.10 15.98
CA ILE A 100 9.99 -2.91 15.05
C ILE A 100 10.90 -3.70 14.10
N LEU A 101 11.91 -3.04 13.53
CA LEU A 101 12.90 -3.68 12.66
C LEU A 101 13.61 -4.83 13.37
N MET A 102 14.10 -4.60 14.60
CA MET A 102 14.77 -5.64 15.41
C MET A 102 13.88 -6.84 15.76
N HIS A 103 12.55 -6.68 15.82
CA HIS A 103 11.65 -7.81 16.08
C HIS A 103 11.31 -8.61 14.81
N LYS A 104 11.60 -8.06 13.63
CA LYS A 104 11.30 -8.68 12.33
C LYS A 104 12.51 -9.35 11.67
N MET A 105 13.71 -9.02 12.12
CA MET A 105 14.97 -9.69 11.76
C MET A 105 15.19 -10.91 12.64
#